data_AF-A0A536RBC4-F1
#
_entry.id   AF-A0A536RBC4-F1
#
_cell.length_a   1.000
_cell.length_b   1.000
_cell.length_c   1.000
_cell.angle_alpha   90.00
_cell.angle_beta   90.00
_cell.angle_gamma   90.00
#
_symmetry.space_group_name_H-M   'P 1'
#
loop_
_entity.id
_entity.type
_entity.pdbx_description
1 polymer ?
#
loop_
_entity_poly.entity_id
_entity_poly.type
_entity_poly.pdbx_seq_one_letter_code
_entity_poly.pdbx_strand_id
1 'polypeptide(L)'
;MRRPRASRLAAVGLLVVAASTSTAAAEDDEAARPKINSFYRWLEDWSALADPRARTEPLDSLKYIPLPFDDPKSYVSLGLTVRERFELNDAPLFGIAGNKSDSYLLDRLQWHVDVRANAHWQIFVEFEDVRAPAKDVITPVDENPLDLRLAFIAYGDSFWGGTLKARVGRQEMAFDLQRFVSVRDGPNVRQAYDAAWL
;
A
#
# COMPACT_ATOMS: atom_id res chain seq x y z
N MET A 1 18.00 44.92 83.63
CA MET A 1 17.21 43.76 83.18
C MET A 1 15.94 44.27 82.50
N ARG A 2 15.93 44.39 81.16
CA ARG A 2 14.77 44.71 80.30
C ARG A 2 15.21 44.58 78.83
N ARG A 3 14.75 43.55 78.12
CA ARG A 3 15.02 43.34 76.68
C ARG A 3 14.02 44.14 75.84
N PRO A 4 14.42 44.82 74.75
CA PRO A 4 13.53 45.15 73.67
C PRO A 4 13.71 44.22 72.46
N ARG A 5 12.64 44.15 71.68
CA ARG A 5 12.25 43.08 70.76
C ARG A 5 12.89 43.23 69.38
N ALA A 6 13.26 42.11 68.77
CA ALA A 6 13.70 42.04 67.38
C ALA A 6 12.48 42.17 66.44
N SER A 7 12.48 43.19 65.58
CA SER A 7 11.52 43.39 64.49
C SER A 7 11.99 42.60 63.26
N ARG A 8 11.21 41.60 62.85
CA ARG A 8 11.39 40.87 61.58
C ARG A 8 10.76 41.68 60.45
N LEU A 9 11.58 42.21 59.55
CA LEU A 9 11.14 42.78 58.28
C LEU A 9 10.89 41.61 57.30
N ALA A 10 9.66 41.43 56.86
CA ALA A 10 9.29 40.50 55.80
C ALA A 10 9.44 41.22 54.44
N ALA A 11 10.34 40.74 53.58
CA ALA A 11 10.49 41.23 52.22
C ALA A 11 9.45 40.54 51.32
N VAL A 12 8.56 41.32 50.70
CA VAL A 12 7.60 40.87 49.70
C VAL A 12 8.31 40.86 48.34
N GLY A 13 8.53 39.68 47.78
CA GLY A 13 9.08 39.51 46.43
C GLY A 13 7.99 39.66 45.37
N LEU A 14 8.19 40.60 44.44
CA LEU A 14 7.32 40.84 43.29
C LEU A 14 7.63 39.82 42.19
N LEU A 15 6.68 38.94 41.86
CA LEU A 15 6.79 37.97 40.76
C LEU A 15 6.33 38.63 39.46
N VAL A 16 7.25 38.92 38.54
CA VAL A 16 6.91 39.38 37.19
C VAL A 16 6.68 38.16 36.31
N VAL A 17 5.43 37.94 35.90
CA VAL A 17 5.07 36.92 34.91
C VAL A 17 5.21 37.54 33.52
N ALA A 18 6.23 37.14 32.77
CA ALA A 18 6.35 37.46 31.36
C ALA A 18 5.43 36.53 30.56
N ALA A 19 4.40 37.09 29.93
CA ALA A 19 3.53 36.36 29.02
C ALA A 19 4.21 36.23 27.65
N SER A 20 4.71 35.03 27.35
CA SER A 20 5.22 34.68 26.03
C SER A 20 4.03 34.39 25.10
N THR A 21 3.68 35.33 24.22
CA THR A 21 2.75 35.07 23.12
C THR A 21 3.47 34.27 22.05
N SER A 22 3.28 32.94 22.04
CA SER A 22 3.69 32.11 20.91
C SER A 22 2.71 32.33 19.76
N THR A 23 3.12 33.10 18.76
CA THR A 23 2.54 33.01 17.42
C THR A 23 2.85 31.61 16.89
N ALA A 24 1.86 30.71 16.94
CA ALA A 24 1.91 29.46 16.20
C ALA A 24 1.95 29.82 14.71
N ALA A 25 3.14 29.75 14.12
CA ALA A 25 3.25 29.61 12.68
C ALA A 25 2.52 28.32 12.33
N ALA A 26 1.52 28.39 11.46
CA ALA A 26 0.99 27.20 10.82
C ALA A 26 2.18 26.49 10.19
N GLU A 27 2.49 25.28 10.67
CA GLU A 27 3.34 24.36 9.93
C GLU A 27 2.66 24.20 8.57
N ASP A 28 3.31 24.68 7.50
CA ASP A 28 3.04 24.20 6.15
C ASP A 28 3.35 22.70 6.20
N ASP A 29 2.35 21.89 6.56
CA ASP A 29 2.42 20.45 6.40
C ASP A 29 2.64 20.21 4.91
N GLU A 30 3.90 19.93 4.55
CA GLU A 30 4.30 19.62 3.18
C GLU A 30 3.40 18.48 2.71
N ALA A 31 2.59 18.74 1.68
CA ALA A 31 1.67 17.76 1.13
C ALA A 31 2.49 16.61 0.53
N ALA A 32 2.76 15.58 1.35
CA ALA A 32 3.70 14.54 1.02
C ALA A 32 3.06 13.51 0.08
N ARG A 33 3.71 13.28 -1.05
CA ARG A 33 3.31 12.25 -2.01
C ARG A 33 3.42 10.85 -1.38
N PRO A 34 2.38 10.00 -1.45
CA PRO A 34 2.43 8.63 -0.96
C PRO A 34 3.49 7.79 -1.69
N LYS A 35 4.09 6.83 -0.97
CA LYS A 35 5.00 5.86 -1.59
C LYS A 35 4.22 4.79 -2.34
N ILE A 36 4.72 4.44 -3.51
CA ILE A 36 4.20 3.32 -4.30
C ILE A 36 4.38 2.02 -3.52
N ASN A 37 3.34 1.20 -3.44
CA ASN A 37 3.43 -0.13 -2.84
C ASN A 37 3.84 -1.13 -3.92
N SER A 38 5.05 -1.67 -3.82
CA SER A 38 5.58 -2.61 -4.83
C SER A 38 4.98 -4.01 -4.75
N PHE A 39 4.37 -4.40 -3.62
CA PHE A 39 3.91 -5.76 -3.38
C PHE A 39 2.38 -5.92 -3.49
N TYR A 40 1.62 -4.94 -2.99
CA TYR A 40 0.16 -4.92 -3.03
C TYR A 40 -0.36 -3.56 -3.51
N ARG A 41 -0.70 -3.47 -4.80
CA ARG A 41 -1.20 -2.24 -5.42
C ARG A 41 -2.50 -1.74 -4.81
N TRP A 42 -3.38 -2.65 -4.44
CA TRP A 42 -4.65 -2.34 -3.81
C TRP A 42 -4.54 -1.74 -2.39
N LEU A 43 -3.36 -1.76 -1.76
CA LEU A 43 -3.09 -1.08 -0.49
C LEU A 43 -2.69 0.39 -0.67
N GLU A 44 -2.42 0.85 -1.89
CA GLU A 44 -2.05 2.24 -2.15
C GLU A 44 -3.23 3.17 -1.81
N ASP A 45 -2.96 4.30 -1.15
CA ASP A 45 -3.92 5.39 -0.93
C ASP A 45 -3.36 6.68 -1.51
N TRP A 46 -4.00 7.16 -2.57
CA TRP A 46 -3.62 8.34 -3.33
C TRP A 46 -4.43 9.59 -2.97
N SER A 47 -5.23 9.57 -1.90
CA SER A 47 -6.07 10.71 -1.48
C SER A 47 -5.27 11.99 -1.22
N ALA A 48 -3.99 11.90 -0.84
CA ALA A 48 -3.11 13.06 -0.68
C ALA A 48 -2.90 13.84 -1.99
N LEU A 49 -3.03 13.19 -3.15
CA LEU A 49 -2.96 13.85 -4.47
C LEU A 49 -4.22 14.69 -4.79
N ALA A 50 -5.22 14.73 -3.90
CA ALA A 50 -6.26 15.75 -3.96
C ALA A 50 -5.66 17.15 -3.88
N ASP A 51 -4.59 17.34 -3.09
CA ASP A 51 -3.79 18.56 -3.10
C ASP A 51 -2.89 18.59 -4.35
N PRO A 52 -3.04 19.57 -5.26
CA PRO A 52 -2.17 19.72 -6.41
C PRO A 52 -0.68 19.86 -6.05
N ARG A 53 -0.35 20.36 -4.85
CA ARG A 53 1.04 20.51 -4.38
C ARG A 53 1.74 19.16 -4.17
N ALA A 54 0.97 18.10 -3.88
CA ALA A 54 1.49 16.74 -3.72
C ALA A 54 1.75 16.01 -5.05
N ARG A 55 1.31 16.58 -6.19
CA ARG A 55 1.43 15.98 -7.53
C ARG A 55 2.78 16.32 -8.16
N THR A 56 3.84 15.72 -7.63
CA THR A 56 5.22 16.06 -7.98
C THR A 56 5.82 15.14 -9.04
N GLU A 57 5.21 14.00 -9.34
CA GLU A 57 5.77 12.97 -10.22
C GLU A 57 4.96 12.79 -11.52
N PRO A 58 5.59 12.27 -12.59
CA PRO A 58 4.87 11.87 -13.79
C PRO A 58 3.75 10.88 -13.46
N LEU A 59 2.64 10.98 -14.20
CA LEU A 59 1.47 10.10 -14.09
C LEU A 59 0.68 10.22 -12.77
N ASP A 60 0.96 11.19 -11.90
CA ASP A 60 0.13 11.44 -10.71
C ASP A 60 -1.33 11.77 -11.07
N SER A 61 -1.58 12.31 -12.28
CA SER A 61 -2.93 12.49 -12.83
C SER A 61 -3.67 11.18 -13.13
N LEU A 62 -2.95 10.07 -13.34
CA LEU A 62 -3.54 8.74 -13.47
C LEU A 62 -3.70 8.07 -12.11
N LYS A 63 -2.89 8.46 -11.13
CA LYS A 63 -2.99 7.97 -9.75
C LYS A 63 -4.16 8.57 -8.99
N TYR A 64 -4.60 9.77 -9.37
CA TYR A 64 -5.74 10.44 -8.78
C TYR A 64 -6.61 11.12 -9.83
N ILE A 65 -7.73 10.49 -10.16
CA ILE A 65 -8.79 11.03 -11.00
C ILE A 65 -10.00 11.28 -10.08
N PRO A 66 -10.33 12.55 -9.74
CA PRO A 66 -11.39 12.83 -8.79
C PRO A 66 -12.75 12.36 -9.31
N LEU A 67 -13.56 11.79 -8.42
CA LEU A 67 -14.97 11.48 -8.67
C LEU A 67 -15.85 12.69 -8.30
N PRO A 68 -17.09 12.81 -8.85
CA PRO A 68 -17.93 14.00 -8.69
C PRO A 68 -18.67 14.04 -7.34
N PHE A 69 -17.96 13.83 -6.23
CA PHE A 69 -18.52 13.76 -4.88
C PHE A 69 -17.95 14.80 -3.89
N ASP A 70 -17.03 15.67 -4.33
CA ASP A 70 -16.37 16.70 -3.50
C ASP A 70 -15.75 16.13 -2.19
N ASP A 71 -15.16 14.94 -2.31
CA ASP A 71 -14.43 14.27 -1.23
C ASP A 71 -13.02 13.93 -1.72
N PRO A 72 -11.94 14.42 -1.07
CA PRO A 72 -10.57 14.06 -1.39
C PRO A 72 -10.28 12.56 -1.45
N LYS A 73 -11.06 11.75 -0.71
CA LYS A 73 -10.94 10.28 -0.68
C LYS A 73 -11.74 9.59 -1.77
N SER A 74 -12.44 10.34 -2.62
CA SER A 74 -13.24 9.83 -3.73
C SER A 74 -12.50 10.00 -5.06
N TYR A 75 -11.91 8.91 -5.56
CA TYR A 75 -11.09 8.94 -6.76
C TYR A 75 -11.03 7.60 -7.49
N VAL A 76 -10.58 7.65 -8.74
CA VAL A 76 -10.11 6.49 -9.50
C VAL A 76 -8.59 6.58 -9.63
N SER A 77 -7.91 5.46 -9.43
CA SER A 77 -6.48 5.31 -9.66
C SER A 77 -6.24 4.22 -10.70
N LEU A 78 -5.33 4.49 -11.63
CA LEU A 78 -4.88 3.55 -12.65
C LEU A 78 -3.43 3.18 -12.39
N GLY A 79 -3.05 1.95 -12.71
CA GLY A 79 -1.67 1.53 -12.57
C GLY A 79 -1.27 0.43 -13.53
N LEU A 80 0.04 0.36 -13.74
CA LEU A 80 0.73 -0.60 -14.58
C LEU A 80 1.95 -1.12 -13.81
N THR A 81 2.18 -2.43 -13.84
CA THR A 81 3.39 -3.06 -13.32
C THR A 81 3.96 -3.95 -14.42
N VAL A 82 5.26 -3.80 -14.68
CA VAL A 82 6.03 -4.72 -15.52
C VAL A 82 7.05 -5.37 -14.61
N ARG A 83 7.16 -6.70 -14.66
CA ARG A 83 8.17 -7.44 -13.95
C ARG A 83 8.83 -8.45 -14.89
N GLU A 84 10.12 -8.23 -15.11
CA GLU A 84 10.98 -9.11 -15.87
C GLU A 84 11.94 -9.83 -14.91
N ARG A 85 12.07 -11.15 -15.06
CA ARG A 85 13.04 -11.97 -14.31
C ARG A 85 13.71 -12.96 -15.24
N PHE A 86 15.01 -12.79 -15.46
CA PHE A 86 15.81 -13.80 -16.15
C PHE A 86 16.25 -14.90 -15.17
N GLU A 87 16.13 -16.15 -15.58
CA GLU A 87 16.60 -17.31 -14.81
C GLU A 87 17.53 -18.17 -15.65
N LEU A 88 18.56 -18.69 -14.98
CA LEU A 88 19.43 -19.74 -15.50
C LEU A 88 19.41 -20.87 -14.49
N ASN A 89 19.02 -22.06 -14.93
CA ASN A 89 18.94 -23.25 -14.10
C ASN A 89 19.74 -24.36 -14.77
N ASP A 90 20.87 -24.72 -14.16
CA ASP A 90 21.69 -25.85 -14.62
C ASP A 90 21.30 -27.11 -13.85
N ALA A 91 20.98 -28.17 -14.58
CA ALA A 91 20.49 -29.45 -14.06
C ALA A 91 19.30 -29.35 -13.07
N PRO A 92 18.11 -28.86 -13.50
CA PRO A 92 16.90 -28.90 -12.68
C PRO A 92 16.64 -30.30 -12.09
N LEU A 93 16.20 -30.37 -10.83
CA LEU A 93 16.04 -31.64 -10.07
C LEU A 93 17.33 -32.47 -10.02
N PHE A 94 18.49 -31.83 -9.98
CA PHE A 94 19.81 -32.48 -9.99
C PHE A 94 20.07 -33.34 -11.24
N GLY A 95 19.42 -33.02 -12.37
CA GLY A 95 19.60 -33.75 -13.64
C GLY A 95 18.89 -35.11 -13.70
N ILE A 96 18.08 -35.46 -12.70
CA ILE A 96 17.25 -36.67 -12.71
C ILE A 96 16.29 -36.61 -13.91
N ALA A 97 15.96 -37.77 -14.49
CA ALA A 97 15.12 -37.91 -15.68
C ALA A 97 15.65 -37.20 -16.94
N GLY A 98 16.94 -36.85 -16.97
CA GLY A 98 17.57 -36.23 -18.14
C GLY A 98 17.25 -34.74 -18.31
N ASN A 99 16.84 -34.07 -17.23
CA ASN A 99 16.63 -32.62 -17.23
C ASN A 99 17.91 -31.88 -17.67
N LYS A 100 17.77 -31.05 -18.69
CA LYS A 100 18.86 -30.23 -19.24
C LYS A 100 18.87 -28.85 -18.58
N SER A 101 19.98 -28.15 -18.74
CA SER A 101 20.06 -26.74 -18.40
C SER A 101 19.03 -25.94 -19.19
N ASP A 102 18.46 -24.92 -18.55
CA ASP A 102 17.47 -24.03 -19.15
C ASP A 102 17.80 -22.58 -18.78
N SER A 103 17.50 -21.67 -19.70
CA SER A 103 17.68 -20.23 -19.51
C SER A 103 16.53 -19.49 -20.17
N TYR A 104 15.75 -18.79 -19.37
CA TYR A 104 14.50 -18.18 -19.81
C TYR A 104 14.23 -16.85 -19.14
N LEU A 105 13.33 -16.08 -19.75
CA LEU A 105 12.79 -14.87 -19.19
C LEU A 105 11.38 -15.16 -18.68
N LEU A 106 11.07 -14.66 -17.49
CA LEU A 106 9.74 -14.60 -16.94
C LEU A 106 9.27 -13.15 -17.03
N ASP A 107 8.20 -12.93 -17.76
CA ASP A 107 7.56 -11.63 -17.94
C ASP A 107 6.18 -11.64 -17.28
N ARG A 108 5.85 -10.52 -16.62
CA ARG A 108 4.56 -10.28 -16.00
C ARG A 108 4.18 -8.83 -16.20
N LEU A 109 3.18 -8.61 -17.06
CA LEU A 109 2.52 -7.34 -17.25
C LEU A 109 1.22 -7.33 -16.45
N GLN A 110 1.00 -6.34 -15.61
CA GLN A 110 -0.23 -6.19 -14.82
C GLN A 110 -0.76 -4.77 -14.93
N TRP A 111 -2.06 -4.60 -15.07
CA TRP A 111 -2.70 -3.29 -15.04
C TRP A 111 -3.98 -3.34 -14.24
N HIS A 112 -4.29 -2.24 -13.55
CA HIS A 112 -5.42 -2.20 -12.64
C HIS A 112 -6.17 -0.87 -12.66
N VAL A 113 -7.40 -0.95 -12.16
CA VAL A 113 -8.28 0.15 -11.82
C VAL A 113 -8.65 0.01 -10.35
N ASP A 114 -8.37 1.04 -9.56
CA ASP A 114 -8.78 1.16 -8.16
C ASP A 114 -9.81 2.29 -8.05
N VAL A 115 -11.04 1.97 -7.68
CA VAL A 115 -12.11 2.94 -7.46
C VAL A 115 -12.34 3.06 -5.96
N ARG A 116 -12.08 4.25 -5.43
CA ARG A 116 -12.31 4.61 -4.04
C ARG A 116 -13.50 5.56 -4.02
N ALA A 117 -14.65 5.09 -3.53
CA ALA A 117 -15.86 5.91 -3.56
C ALA A 117 -15.87 6.97 -2.44
N ASN A 118 -15.22 6.66 -1.31
CA ASN A 118 -15.03 7.50 -0.14
C ASN A 118 -13.98 6.83 0.77
N ALA A 119 -13.89 7.26 2.02
CA ALA A 119 -13.00 6.67 3.03
C ALA A 119 -13.19 5.16 3.29
N HIS A 120 -14.34 4.59 2.94
CA HIS A 120 -14.76 3.27 3.39
C HIS A 120 -14.78 2.22 2.28
N TRP A 121 -15.20 2.59 1.07
CA TRP A 121 -15.48 1.64 0.00
C TRP A 121 -14.40 1.68 -1.09
N GLN A 122 -13.93 0.49 -1.46
CA GLN A 122 -12.98 0.25 -2.53
C GLN A 122 -13.51 -0.82 -3.49
N ILE A 123 -13.35 -0.60 -4.80
CA ILE A 123 -13.52 -1.61 -5.84
C ILE A 123 -12.19 -1.70 -6.59
N PHE A 124 -11.58 -2.87 -6.61
CA PHE A 124 -10.27 -3.07 -7.25
C PHE A 124 -10.37 -4.17 -8.29
N VAL A 125 -9.87 -3.87 -9.49
CA VAL A 125 -9.81 -4.81 -10.61
C VAL A 125 -8.40 -4.79 -11.19
N GLU A 126 -7.77 -5.94 -11.30
CA GLU A 126 -6.45 -6.11 -11.91
C GLU A 126 -6.48 -7.24 -12.93
N PHE A 127 -5.93 -6.95 -14.10
CA PHE A 127 -5.65 -7.90 -15.16
C PHE A 127 -4.14 -8.17 -15.21
N GLU A 128 -3.79 -9.34 -15.70
CA GLU A 128 -2.39 -9.69 -15.95
C GLU A 128 -2.21 -10.41 -17.28
N ASP A 129 -1.02 -10.29 -17.86
CA ASP A 129 -0.51 -11.15 -18.92
C ASP A 129 0.85 -11.68 -18.48
N VAL A 130 0.95 -12.99 -18.31
CA VAL A 130 2.13 -13.66 -17.73
C VAL A 130 2.73 -14.63 -18.74
N ARG A 131 3.99 -14.43 -19.09
CA ARG A 131 4.71 -15.15 -20.16
C ARG A 131 6.05 -15.70 -19.67
N ALA A 132 6.50 -16.80 -20.25
CA ALA A 132 7.78 -17.44 -19.95
C ALA A 132 8.57 -17.73 -21.25
N PRO A 133 8.91 -16.71 -22.05
CA PRO A 133 9.62 -16.92 -23.30
C PRO A 133 10.94 -17.68 -23.11
N ALA A 134 11.22 -18.56 -24.08
CA ALA A 134 12.40 -19.43 -24.12
C ALA A 134 12.49 -20.48 -23.00
N LYS A 135 11.46 -20.64 -22.17
CA LYS A 135 11.40 -21.73 -21.20
C LYS A 135 11.09 -23.05 -21.93
N ASP A 136 11.92 -24.07 -21.70
CA ASP A 136 11.78 -25.36 -22.40
C ASP A 136 10.53 -26.14 -21.94
N VAL A 137 10.23 -26.10 -20.65
CA VAL A 137 9.09 -26.80 -20.04
C VAL A 137 8.22 -25.79 -19.28
N ILE A 138 7.06 -25.48 -19.86
CA ILE A 138 6.09 -24.55 -19.29
C ILE A 138 5.08 -25.31 -18.43
N THR A 139 4.85 -24.82 -17.22
CA THR A 139 3.82 -25.33 -16.30
C THR A 139 2.81 -24.23 -15.96
N PRO A 140 1.65 -24.55 -15.34
CA PRO A 140 0.63 -23.55 -15.01
C PRO A 140 1.08 -22.44 -14.05
N VAL A 141 2.25 -22.57 -13.40
CA VAL A 141 2.80 -21.52 -12.53
C VAL A 141 3.77 -20.58 -13.25
N ASP A 142 3.99 -20.79 -14.55
CA ASP A 142 4.94 -20.04 -15.37
C ASP A 142 4.25 -19.07 -16.34
N GLU A 143 3.10 -19.47 -16.90
CA GLU A 143 2.34 -18.68 -17.86
C GLU A 143 0.85 -18.65 -17.52
N ASN A 144 0.27 -17.46 -17.68
CA ASN A 144 -1.16 -17.19 -17.58
C ASN A 144 -1.48 -16.04 -18.55
N PRO A 145 -1.69 -16.35 -19.85
CA PRO A 145 -2.00 -15.37 -20.88
C PRO A 145 -3.32 -14.64 -20.60
N LEU A 146 -3.27 -13.32 -20.49
CA LEU A 146 -4.42 -12.43 -20.33
C LEU A 146 -5.53 -12.97 -19.38
N ASP A 147 -5.36 -12.75 -18.08
CA ASP A 147 -6.28 -13.21 -17.04
C ASP A 147 -6.81 -12.07 -16.16
N LEU A 148 -8.01 -12.29 -15.60
CA LEU A 148 -8.56 -11.45 -14.53
C LEU A 148 -7.97 -11.90 -13.19
N ARG A 149 -6.89 -11.23 -12.79
CA ARG A 149 -6.08 -11.60 -11.64
C ARG A 149 -6.72 -11.27 -10.30
N LEU A 150 -7.30 -10.07 -10.18
CA LEU A 150 -8.01 -9.59 -8.98
C LEU A 150 -9.29 -8.86 -9.39
N ALA A 151 -10.35 -9.09 -8.63
CA ALA A 151 -11.62 -8.41 -8.79
C ALA A 151 -12.39 -8.52 -7.48
N PHE A 152 -12.39 -7.44 -6.69
CA PHE A 152 -13.02 -7.45 -5.37
C PHE A 152 -13.64 -6.11 -4.99
N ILE A 153 -14.54 -6.19 -4.01
CA ILE A 153 -15.07 -5.04 -3.27
C ILE A 153 -14.58 -5.14 -1.84
N ALA A 154 -14.09 -4.05 -1.27
CA ALA A 154 -13.66 -3.96 0.11
C ALA A 154 -14.37 -2.82 0.86
N TYR A 155 -14.57 -3.03 2.15
CA TYR A 155 -15.13 -2.08 3.10
C TYR A 155 -14.24 -1.97 4.33
N GLY A 156 -13.99 -0.76 4.81
CA GLY A 156 -13.22 -0.49 6.02
C GLY A 156 -13.82 0.64 6.83
N ASP A 157 -14.05 0.42 8.13
CA ASP A 157 -14.50 1.49 9.03
C ASP A 157 -14.12 1.21 10.49
N SER A 158 -14.03 2.27 11.28
CA SER A 158 -13.72 2.22 12.71
C SER A 158 -14.94 2.63 13.54
N PHE A 159 -15.35 1.75 14.44
CA PHE A 159 -16.46 1.94 15.36
C PHE A 159 -15.96 1.97 16.81
N TRP A 160 -16.81 2.39 17.74
CA TRP A 160 -16.46 2.50 19.16
C TRP A 160 -15.90 1.20 19.77
N GLY A 161 -16.26 0.04 19.22
CA GLY A 161 -15.80 -1.28 19.68
C GLY A 161 -14.71 -1.95 18.84
N GLY A 162 -14.17 -1.31 17.78
CA GLY A 162 -13.13 -1.90 16.94
C GLY A 162 -13.14 -1.44 15.48
N THR A 163 -12.26 -2.03 14.66
CA THR A 163 -12.20 -1.77 13.22
C THR A 163 -12.74 -2.96 12.45
N LEU A 164 -13.67 -2.70 11.54
CA LEU A 164 -14.18 -3.69 10.59
C LEU A 164 -13.42 -3.54 9.27
N LYS A 165 -12.88 -4.63 8.75
CA LYS A 165 -12.34 -4.68 7.38
C LYS A 165 -12.90 -5.91 6.70
N ALA A 166 -13.64 -5.71 5.62
CA ALA A 166 -14.22 -6.81 4.86
C ALA A 166 -13.77 -6.71 3.40
N ARG A 167 -13.61 -7.85 2.74
CA ARG A 167 -13.35 -7.92 1.30
C ARG A 167 -13.94 -9.18 0.69
N VAL A 168 -14.65 -9.02 -0.42
CA VAL A 168 -15.29 -10.11 -1.15
C VAL A 168 -14.91 -10.08 -2.63
N GLY A 169 -14.56 -11.24 -3.16
CA GLY A 169 -14.20 -11.43 -4.56
C GLY A 169 -12.87 -12.14 -4.74
N ARG A 170 -12.32 -12.03 -5.94
CA ARG A 170 -11.01 -12.57 -6.30
C ARG A 170 -9.91 -11.67 -5.74
N GLN A 171 -9.12 -12.20 -4.80
CA GLN A 171 -8.16 -11.42 -4.04
C GLN A 171 -6.86 -12.18 -3.78
N GLU A 172 -5.82 -11.45 -3.38
CA GLU A 172 -4.61 -12.04 -2.82
C GLU A 172 -4.75 -12.16 -1.31
N MET A 173 -4.36 -13.31 -0.78
CA MET A 173 -4.28 -13.54 0.66
C MET A 173 -2.97 -14.24 0.96
N ALA A 174 -2.29 -13.77 2.00
CA ALA A 174 -1.10 -14.38 2.56
C ALA A 174 -1.22 -14.33 4.07
N PHE A 175 -1.13 -15.46 4.73
CA PHE A 175 -1.16 -15.55 6.19
C PHE A 175 0.18 -16.02 6.73
N ASP A 176 0.68 -15.27 7.72
CA ASP A 176 1.89 -15.61 8.47
C ASP A 176 3.06 -15.98 7.53
N LEU A 177 3.69 -17.14 7.73
CA LEU A 177 4.80 -17.65 6.92
C LEU A 177 4.35 -18.27 5.58
N GLN A 178 3.10 -18.05 5.17
CA GLN A 178 2.56 -18.49 3.88
C GLN A 178 2.59 -20.02 3.68
N ARG A 179 2.47 -20.79 4.76
CA ARG A 179 2.43 -22.27 4.70
C ARG A 179 1.05 -22.83 4.30
N PHE A 180 -0.02 -22.09 4.57
CA PHE A 180 -1.40 -22.51 4.30
C PHE A 180 -2.08 -21.63 3.25
N VAL A 181 -1.99 -20.31 3.42
CA VAL A 181 -2.54 -19.32 2.51
C VAL A 181 -1.39 -18.41 2.06
N SER A 182 -1.11 -18.41 0.77
CA SER A 182 0.08 -17.80 0.20
C SER A 182 -0.22 -17.19 -1.15
N VAL A 183 0.49 -16.11 -1.48
CA VAL A 183 0.44 -15.55 -2.83
C VAL A 183 1.36 -16.28 -3.81
N ARG A 184 2.21 -17.20 -3.32
CA ARG A 184 3.22 -17.93 -4.11
C ARG A 184 3.99 -16.99 -5.05
N ASP A 185 4.68 -16.00 -4.48
CA ASP A 185 5.40 -15.00 -5.30
C ASP A 185 6.71 -15.51 -5.93
N GLY A 186 7.11 -16.75 -5.60
CA GLY A 186 8.28 -17.41 -6.17
C GLY A 186 8.12 -17.69 -7.68
N PRO A 187 7.10 -18.46 -8.10
CA PRO A 187 6.77 -18.66 -9.51
C PRO A 187 6.38 -17.38 -10.27
N ASN A 188 6.20 -17.49 -11.59
CA ASN A 188 5.81 -16.35 -12.42
C ASN A 188 4.31 -16.03 -12.34
N VAL A 189 3.45 -16.99 -12.02
CA VAL A 189 2.03 -16.75 -11.75
C VAL A 189 1.81 -16.73 -10.24
N ARG A 190 1.25 -15.64 -9.70
CA ARG A 190 0.87 -15.53 -8.28
C ARG A 190 -0.49 -16.19 -8.05
N GLN A 191 -0.71 -16.67 -6.83
CA GLN A 191 -1.96 -17.31 -6.44
C GLN A 191 -3.04 -16.30 -6.04
N ALA A 192 -4.23 -16.47 -6.62
CA ALA A 192 -5.46 -15.77 -6.27
C ALA A 192 -6.40 -16.68 -5.47
N TYR A 193 -7.35 -16.07 -4.77
CA TYR A 193 -8.42 -16.78 -4.09
C TYR A 193 -9.75 -16.05 -4.30
N ASP A 194 -10.79 -16.80 -4.61
CA ASP A 194 -12.17 -16.30 -4.60
C ASP A 194 -12.72 -16.52 -3.18
N ALA A 195 -12.84 -15.44 -2.40
CA ALA A 195 -13.14 -15.54 -0.97
C ALA A 195 -13.90 -14.32 -0.43
N ALA A 196 -14.54 -14.51 0.72
CA ALA A 196 -14.92 -13.45 1.63
C ALA A 196 -13.95 -13.44 2.82
N TRP A 197 -13.36 -12.29 3.10
CA TRP A 197 -12.43 -12.03 4.20
C TRP A 197 -13.03 -10.96 5.11
N LEU A 198 -12.89 -11.14 6.42
CA LEU A 198 -13.41 -10.28 7.49
C LEU A 198 -12.38 -10.18 8.62
#